data_AF-A0A8T3XUC3-F1
#
_entry.id   AF-A0A8T3XUC3-F1
#
_cell.length_a   1.000
_cell.length_b   1.000
_cell.length_c   1.000
_cell.angle_alpha   90.00
_cell.angle_beta   90.00
_cell.angle_gamma   90.00
#
_symmetry.space_group_name_H-M   'P 1'
#
loop_
_entity.id
_entity.type
_entity.pdbx_description
1 polymer ?
#
loop_
_entity_poly.entity_id
_entity_poly.type
_entity_poly.pdbx_seq_one_letter_code
_entity_poly.pdbx_strand_id
1 'polypeptide(L)' 'MPQKEVYQNPFLEYDRHAIEARICAEDPRRGWLPATGRLRHLRWPALPGVRIDTGFRRGDEIS' A
#
# COMPACT_ATOMS: atom_id res chain seq x y z
N MET A 1 33.74 21.07 11.25
CA MET A 1 32.57 20.27 10.78
C MET A 1 31.46 21.26 10.46
N PRO A 2 31.04 21.45 9.19
CA PRO A 2 30.00 22.44 8.92
C PRO A 2 28.66 21.96 9.52
N GLN A 3 27.96 22.87 10.19
CA GLN A 3 26.62 22.63 10.74
C GLN A 3 25.66 22.30 9.61
N LYS A 4 24.86 21.24 9.78
CA LYS A 4 23.77 20.90 8.86
C LYS A 4 22.68 21.96 9.01
N GLU A 5 22.53 22.82 8.02
CA GLU A 5 21.45 23.78 7.94
C GLU A 5 20.14 23.01 7.70
N VAL A 6 19.29 22.92 8.72
CA VAL A 6 18.00 22.24 8.63
C VAL A 6 17.05 23.13 7.85
N TYR A 7 16.75 22.74 6.61
CA TYR A 7 15.76 23.44 5.80
C TYR A 7 14.37 23.29 6.46
N GLN A 8 13.92 24.32 7.15
CA GLN A 8 12.56 24.37 7.69
C GLN A 8 11.60 24.59 6.53
N ASN A 9 10.92 23.53 6.10
CA ASN A 9 9.87 23.63 5.08
C ASN A 9 8.57 24.07 5.75
N PRO A 10 8.08 25.30 5.53
CA PRO A 10 6.88 25.82 6.19
C PRO A 10 5.59 25.11 5.74
N PHE A 11 5.65 24.23 4.73
CA PHE A 11 4.52 23.45 4.22
C PHE A 11 4.41 22.04 4.81
N LEU A 12 5.30 21.68 5.74
CA LEU A 12 5.32 20.34 6.33
C LEU A 12 4.69 20.35 7.73
N GLU A 13 3.44 19.88 7.81
CA GLU A 13 2.70 19.68 9.06
C GLU A 13 2.88 18.24 9.56
N TYR A 14 3.31 18.06 10.82
CA TYR A 14 3.63 16.75 11.42
C TYR A 14 2.57 16.26 12.44
N ASP A 15 1.38 16.86 12.45
CA ASP A 15 0.31 16.57 13.43
C ASP A 15 -0.65 15.43 12.99
N ARG A 16 -0.41 14.85 11.81
CA ARG A 16 -1.21 13.76 11.23
C ARG A 16 -0.49 12.43 11.28
N HIS A 17 -1.27 11.36 11.24
CA HIS A 17 -0.78 9.98 11.30
C HIS A 17 -1.30 9.19 10.09
N ALA A 18 -0.50 8.23 9.62
CA ALA A 18 -0.87 7.30 8.58
C ALA A 18 -0.34 5.90 8.91
N ILE A 19 -1.04 4.87 8.42
CA ILE A 19 -0.63 3.47 8.51
C ILE A 19 -0.64 2.90 7.09
N GLU A 20 0.33 2.04 6.78
CA GLU A 20 0.38 1.29 5.53
C GLU A 20 0.23 -0.21 5.81
N ALA A 21 -0.53 -0.88 4.95
CA ALA A 21 -0.64 -2.33 4.92
C ALA A 21 -0.56 -2.82 3.47
N ARG A 22 0.04 -3.99 3.26
CA ARG A 22 0.15 -4.63 1.94
C ARG A 22 -0.77 -5.83 1.88
N ILE A 23 -1.58 -5.89 0.82
CA ILE A 23 -2.42 -7.04 0.52
C ILE A 23 -1.65 -7.91 -0.49
N CYS A 24 -1.22 -9.09 -0.05
CA CYS A 24 -0.46 -10.06 -0.86
C CYS A 24 -1.32 -11.27 -1.21
N ALA A 25 -0.96 -11.96 -2.29
CA ALA A 25 -1.60 -13.22 -2.70
C ALA A 25 -1.08 -14.45 -1.92
N GLU A 26 -0.42 -14.26 -0.79
CA GLU A 26 0.11 -15.36 0.04
C GLU A 26 -1.05 -16.09 0.75
N ASP A 27 -1.03 -17.43 0.79
CA ASP A 27 -2.05 -18.23 1.49
C ASP A 27 -1.54 -18.65 2.89
N PRO A 28 -2.05 -18.06 4.00
CA PRO A 28 -1.61 -18.39 5.35
C PRO A 28 -1.85 -19.86 5.72
N ARG A 29 -2.86 -20.50 5.12
CA ARG A 29 -3.21 -21.92 5.39
C ARG A 29 -2.23 -22.88 4.73
N ARG A 30 -1.44 -22.39 3.78
CA ARG A 30 -0.41 -23.15 3.04
C ARG A 30 1.00 -22.67 3.40
N GLY A 31 1.17 -22.05 4.58
CA GLY A 31 2.48 -21.56 5.02
C GLY A 31 2.95 -20.32 4.25
N TRP A 32 2.01 -19.44 3.88
CA TRP A 32 2.29 -18.17 3.18
C TRP A 32 2.88 -18.32 1.78
N LEU A 33 2.68 -19.48 1.14
CA LEU A 33 3.08 -19.66 -0.26
C LEU A 33 2.32 -18.69 -1.18
N PRO A 34 2.97 -18.16 -2.23
CA PRO A 34 2.29 -17.35 -3.23
C PRO A 34 1.16 -18.13 -3.90
N ALA A 35 -0.05 -17.59 -3.86
CA ALA A 35 -1.16 -18.07 -4.68
C ALA A 35 -1.12 -17.37 -6.05
N THR A 36 -1.34 -18.17 -7.09
CA THR A 36 -1.45 -17.70 -8.48
C THR A 36 -2.89 -17.83 -8.96
N GLY A 37 -3.20 -17.23 -10.11
CA GLY A 37 -4.49 -17.33 -10.76
C GLY A 37 -5.19 -16.00 -10.98
N ARG A 38 -6.39 -16.09 -11.54
CA ARG A 38 -7.18 -14.91 -11.93
C ARG A 38 -7.93 -14.26 -10.77
N LEU A 39 -7.83 -12.93 -10.66
CA LEU A 39 -8.62 -12.09 -9.75
C LEU A 39 -10.09 -11.97 -10.20
N ARG A 40 -10.91 -12.98 -9.90
CA ARG A 40 -12.35 -12.99 -10.28
C ARG A 40 -13.15 -11.85 -9.64
N HIS A 41 -12.84 -11.54 -8.39
CA HIS A 41 -13.49 -10.50 -7.60
C HIS A 41 -12.45 -9.61 -6.95
N LEU A 42 -12.41 -8.35 -7.38
CA LEU A 42 -11.63 -7.29 -6.75
C LEU A 42 -12.43 -5.99 -6.84
N ARG A 43 -12.61 -5.30 -5.72
CA ARG A 43 -13.22 -3.98 -5.65
C ARG A 43 -12.55 -3.19 -4.54
N TRP A 44 -11.84 -2.13 -4.91
CA TRP A 44 -11.24 -1.22 -3.95
C TRP A 44 -12.29 -0.29 -3.34
N PRO A 45 -12.20 0.04 -2.04
CA PRO A 45 -13.08 1.02 -1.42
C PRO A 45 -12.70 2.45 -1.87
N ALA A 46 -13.69 3.33 -1.96
CA ALA A 46 -13.51 4.77 -2.12
C ALA A 46 -14.02 5.46 -0.86
N LEU A 47 -13.16 5.57 0.16
CA LEU A 47 -13.49 6.12 1.47
C LEU A 47 -12.59 7.31 1.79
N PRO A 48 -13.08 8.31 2.54
CA PRO A 48 -12.24 9.41 3.02
C PRO A 48 -11.02 8.89 3.78
N GLY A 49 -9.84 9.44 3.50
CA GLY A 49 -8.59 9.07 4.16
C GLY A 49 -8.00 7.72 3.74
N VAL A 50 -8.62 6.98 2.82
CA VAL A 50 -8.08 5.73 2.29
C VAL A 50 -7.35 5.98 0.97
N ARG A 51 -6.07 5.59 0.91
CA ARG A 51 -5.27 5.58 -0.31
C ARG A 51 -5.01 4.13 -0.73
N ILE A 52 -5.26 3.83 -2.00
CA ILE A 52 -4.95 2.52 -2.60
C ILE A 52 -3.88 2.74 -3.65
N ASP A 53 -2.74 2.08 -3.46
CA ASP A 53 -1.68 1.97 -4.46
C ASP A 53 -1.65 0.53 -4.95
N THR A 54 -1.91 0.32 -6.24
CA THR A 54 -2.12 -1.02 -6.78
C THR A 54 -1.71 -1.11 -8.25
N GLY A 55 -1.00 -2.19 -8.58
CA GLY A 55 -0.71 -2.60 -9.95
C GLY A 55 -1.79 -3.50 -10.56
N PHE A 56 -2.79 -3.93 -9.77
CA PHE A 56 -3.78 -4.93 -10.18
C PHE A 56 -5.19 -4.36 -10.31
N ARG A 57 -5.93 -4.93 -11.25
CA ARG A 57 -7.34 -4.68 -11.53
C ARG A 57 -8.11 -6.00 -11.49
N ARG A 58 -9.44 -5.88 -11.36
CA ARG A 58 -10.32 -7.04 -11.46
C ARG A 58 -10.11 -7.72 -12.82
N GLY A 59 -9.91 -9.03 -12.79
CA GLY A 59 -9.71 -9.85 -13.97
C GLY A 59 -8.25 -10.06 -14.37
N ASP A 60 -7.31 -9.38 -13.72
CA ASP A 60 -5.87 -9.61 -13.92
C ASP A 60 -5.45 -11.00 -13.42
N GLU A 61 -4.35 -11.49 -13.98
CA GLU A 61 -3.73 -12.77 -13.62
C GLU A 61 -2.56 -12.53 -12.66
N ILE A 62 -2.48 -13.33 -11.60
CA ILE A 62 -1.32 -13.40 -10.71
C ILE A 62 -0.45 -14.56 -11.19
N SER A 63 0.79 -14.28 -11.61
CA SER A 63 1.76 -15.24 -12.14
C SER A 63 3.00 -15.37 -11.28
#